data_AF-A0A8H6KTL3-F1
#
_entry.id   AF-A0A8H6KTL3-F1
#
_cell.length_a   1.000
_cell.length_b   1.000
_cell.length_c   1.000
_cell.angle_alpha   90.00
_cell.angle_beta   90.00
_cell.angle_gamma   90.00
#
_symmetry.space_group_name_H-M   'P 1'
#
loop_
_entity.id
_entity.type
_entity.pdbx_description
1 polymer ?
#
loop_
_entity_poly.entity_id
_entity_poly.type
_entity_poly.pdbx_seq_one_letter_code
_entity_poly.pdbx_strand_id
1 'polypeptide(L)'
;MVQQRDEAMSKTQRRAMAQLLEVGKIDSARIRVENIIRSDITTELHEILELYCELLIARAGLLEGSTCDPGLEEAVKSVIYAAPKTEIKELQVVRTLLGEKYGKEFVMTAMENSDGKVSEKVVRKLSVTPPKEELVTGYLEEIAKAYNVDWPKRPHAEEPPDLLDDDDEDSPSGGIGVRIPEGPLGNSSKVAKEQEELSKATPPRTIGGPSSPLTVTPPRMTTDNVHPKVTLNSLELKPNKKMDAAAQKKPSTKGPGGNVPDINELERRFAALKR
;
A
#
# COMPACT_ATOMS: atom_id res chain seq x y z
N MET A 1 -7.29 5.32 18.89
CA MET A 1 -8.38 4.35 19.17
C MET A 1 -9.38 4.23 18.01
N VAL A 2 -9.88 5.34 17.44
CA VAL A 2 -10.81 5.30 16.29
C VAL A 2 -10.16 4.65 15.06
N GLN A 3 -8.94 5.05 14.68
CA GLN A 3 -8.21 4.45 13.55
C GLN A 3 -8.07 2.92 13.68
N GLN A 4 -7.66 2.41 14.84
CA GLN A 4 -7.52 0.95 15.07
C GLN A 4 -8.86 0.19 14.91
N ARG A 5 -9.96 0.80 15.37
CA ARG A 5 -11.32 0.25 15.17
C ARG A 5 -11.67 0.22 13.68
N ASP A 6 -11.41 1.31 12.97
CA ASP A 6 -11.74 1.46 11.56
C ASP A 6 -10.91 0.52 10.68
N GLU A 7 -9.63 0.30 11.00
CA GLU A 7 -8.78 -0.69 10.36
C GLU A 7 -9.34 -2.12 10.49
N ALA A 8 -9.81 -2.49 11.70
CA ALA A 8 -10.41 -3.80 11.92
C ALA A 8 -11.72 -3.97 11.13
N MET A 9 -12.55 -2.93 11.08
CA MET A 9 -13.78 -2.90 10.29
C MET A 9 -13.49 -2.96 8.78
N SER A 10 -12.49 -2.23 8.31
CA SER A 10 -12.07 -2.19 6.90
C SER A 10 -11.68 -3.58 6.39
N LYS A 11 -10.94 -4.37 7.18
CA LYS A 11 -10.62 -5.77 6.83
C LYS A 11 -11.87 -6.63 6.64
N THR A 12 -12.85 -6.49 7.51
CA THR A 12 -14.12 -7.24 7.44
C THR A 12 -14.93 -6.81 6.22
N GLN A 13 -15.02 -5.51 5.95
CA GLN A 13 -15.73 -4.96 4.79
C GLN A 13 -15.10 -5.40 3.47
N ARG A 14 -13.77 -5.36 3.34
CA ARG A 14 -13.05 -5.80 2.13
C ARG A 14 -13.24 -7.29 1.87
N ARG A 15 -13.26 -8.13 2.91
CA ARG A 15 -13.60 -9.56 2.77
C ARG A 15 -15.03 -9.76 2.26
N ALA A 16 -15.99 -9.00 2.79
CA ALA A 16 -17.36 -9.04 2.30
C ALA A 16 -17.46 -8.58 0.83
N MET A 17 -16.63 -7.64 0.39
CA MET A 17 -16.57 -7.23 -1.03
C MET A 17 -16.06 -8.35 -1.91
N ALA A 18 -15.00 -9.05 -1.50
CA ALA A 18 -14.50 -10.21 -2.23
C ALA A 18 -15.59 -11.29 -2.42
N GLN A 19 -16.37 -11.57 -1.37
CA GLN A 19 -17.51 -12.51 -1.45
C GLN A 19 -18.59 -12.03 -2.43
N LEU A 20 -18.89 -10.73 -2.48
CA LEU A 20 -19.86 -10.19 -3.45
C LEU A 20 -19.36 -10.33 -4.89
N LEU A 21 -18.07 -10.10 -5.12
CA LEU A 21 -17.44 -10.27 -6.44
C LEU A 21 -17.46 -11.74 -6.89
N GLU A 22 -17.16 -12.68 -5.98
CA GLU A 22 -17.17 -14.12 -6.25
C GLU A 22 -18.58 -14.62 -6.64
N VAL A 23 -19.62 -14.16 -5.94
CA VAL A 23 -21.02 -14.48 -6.25
C VAL A 23 -21.51 -13.76 -7.53
N GLY A 24 -20.74 -12.82 -8.07
CA GLY A 24 -21.08 -12.06 -9.29
C GLY A 24 -22.05 -10.90 -9.07
N LYS A 25 -22.24 -10.45 -7.82
CA LYS A 25 -23.11 -9.31 -7.48
C LYS A 25 -22.38 -7.97 -7.63
N ILE A 26 -22.02 -7.62 -8.87
CA ILE A 26 -21.11 -6.50 -9.15
C ILE A 26 -21.69 -5.14 -8.78
N ASP A 27 -22.96 -4.85 -9.11
CA ASP A 27 -23.61 -3.57 -8.76
C ASP A 27 -23.65 -3.37 -7.24
N SER A 28 -23.94 -4.46 -6.53
CA SER A 28 -23.96 -4.54 -5.08
C SER A 28 -22.58 -4.25 -4.45
N ALA A 29 -21.50 -4.70 -5.09
CA ALA A 29 -20.13 -4.44 -4.70
C ALA A 29 -19.70 -2.99 -5.01
N ARG A 30 -20.07 -2.46 -6.18
CA ARG A 30 -19.80 -1.07 -6.59
C ARG A 30 -20.40 -0.06 -5.61
N ILE A 31 -21.64 -0.25 -5.18
CA ILE A 31 -22.27 0.66 -4.22
C ILE A 31 -21.61 0.55 -2.83
N ARG A 32 -21.27 -0.67 -2.39
CA ARG A 32 -20.71 -0.87 -1.04
C ARG A 32 -19.25 -0.47 -0.91
N VAL A 33 -18.45 -0.57 -1.97
CA VAL A 33 -17.03 -0.18 -1.93
C VAL A 33 -16.86 1.32 -1.76
N GLU A 34 -17.83 2.15 -2.19
CA GLU A 34 -17.80 3.59 -1.91
C GLU A 34 -17.73 3.90 -0.41
N ASN A 35 -18.40 3.10 0.44
CA ASN A 35 -18.32 3.28 1.89
C ASN A 35 -16.91 2.96 2.41
N ILE A 36 -16.24 1.96 1.84
CA ILE A 36 -14.84 1.62 2.18
C ILE A 36 -13.93 2.79 1.81
N ILE A 37 -14.08 3.32 0.59
CA ILE A 37 -13.31 4.48 0.11
C ILE A 37 -13.52 5.68 1.05
N ARG A 38 -14.76 5.98 1.46
CA ARG A 38 -15.05 7.06 2.41
C ARG A 38 -14.44 6.81 3.79
N SER A 39 -14.46 5.57 4.27
CA SER A 39 -13.81 5.18 5.54
C SER A 39 -12.30 5.37 5.49
N ASP A 40 -11.64 4.99 4.39
CA ASP A 40 -10.20 5.15 4.23
C ASP A 40 -9.82 6.64 4.16
N ILE A 41 -10.57 7.46 3.39
CA ILE A 41 -10.39 8.91 3.34
C ILE A 41 -10.52 9.55 4.74
N THR A 42 -11.47 9.05 5.54
CA THR A 42 -11.70 9.51 6.92
C THR A 42 -10.56 9.12 7.84
N THR A 43 -9.97 7.93 7.64
CA THR A 43 -8.77 7.49 8.36
C THR A 43 -7.59 8.42 8.05
N GLU A 44 -7.34 8.70 6.77
CA GLU A 44 -6.30 9.66 6.35
C GLU A 44 -6.55 11.08 6.88
N LEU A 45 -7.82 11.49 7.04
CA LEU A 45 -8.16 12.76 7.69
C LEU A 45 -7.78 12.74 9.18
N HIS A 46 -8.07 11.66 9.90
CA HIS A 46 -7.72 11.54 11.31
C HIS A 46 -6.22 11.62 11.55
N GLU A 47 -5.39 11.05 10.67
CA GLU A 47 -3.93 11.19 10.72
C GLU A 47 -3.46 12.65 10.58
N ILE A 48 -4.09 13.41 9.69
CA ILE A 48 -3.80 14.85 9.54
C ILE A 48 -4.19 15.62 10.80
N LEU A 49 -5.36 15.31 11.37
CA LEU A 49 -5.84 15.97 12.60
C LEU A 49 -4.98 15.61 13.81
N GLU A 50 -4.50 14.37 13.90
CA GLU A 50 -3.55 13.92 14.91
C GLU A 50 -2.27 14.75 14.86
N LEU A 51 -1.67 14.91 13.67
CA LEU A 51 -0.49 15.76 13.48
C LEU A 51 -0.74 17.22 13.89
N TYR A 52 -1.91 17.79 13.58
CA TYR A 52 -2.24 19.14 14.03
C TYR A 52 -2.41 19.23 15.55
N CYS A 53 -3.04 18.24 16.19
CA CYS A 53 -3.13 18.19 17.65
C CYS A 53 -1.75 18.09 18.30
N GLU A 54 -0.84 17.27 17.76
CA GLU A 54 0.56 17.20 18.22
C GLU A 54 1.29 18.53 18.07
N LEU A 55 1.13 19.22 16.93
CA LEU A 55 1.70 20.55 16.72
C LEU A 55 1.20 21.58 17.75
N LEU A 56 -0.11 21.58 18.03
CA LEU A 56 -0.72 22.48 19.00
C LEU A 56 -0.22 22.19 20.42
N ILE A 57 -0.06 20.92 20.78
CA ILE A 57 0.50 20.52 22.08
C ILE A 57 1.97 20.95 22.19
N ALA A 58 2.78 20.68 21.15
CA ALA A 58 4.20 21.01 21.13
C ALA A 58 4.46 22.53 21.25
N ARG A 59 3.49 23.35 20.83
CA ARG A 59 3.56 24.82 20.85
C ARG A 59 2.47 25.46 21.71
N ALA A 60 2.00 24.77 22.75
CA ALA A 60 0.89 25.24 23.57
C ALA A 60 1.10 26.63 24.18
N GLY A 61 2.35 27.01 24.50
CA GLY A 61 2.68 28.35 24.99
C GLY A 61 2.32 29.49 24.02
N LEU A 62 2.29 29.24 22.71
CA LEU A 62 1.86 30.24 21.72
C LEU A 62 0.33 30.42 21.69
N LEU A 63 -0.43 29.45 22.23
CA LEU A 63 -1.88 29.55 22.36
C LEU A 63 -2.30 30.43 23.56
N GLU A 64 -1.38 30.77 24.45
CA GLU A 64 -1.65 31.64 25.60
C GLU A 64 -1.87 33.11 25.21
N GLY A 65 -1.37 33.53 24.05
CA GLY A 65 -1.60 34.86 23.50
C GLY A 65 -3.09 35.20 23.29
N SER A 66 -3.40 36.50 23.24
CA SER A 66 -4.78 36.99 22.97
C SER A 66 -5.23 36.71 21.54
N THR A 67 -4.28 36.71 20.60
CA THR A 67 -4.50 36.43 19.17
C THR A 67 -3.89 35.09 18.79
N CYS A 68 -4.48 34.40 17.80
CA CYS A 68 -3.93 33.17 17.28
C CYS A 68 -2.60 33.45 16.55
N ASP A 69 -1.55 32.69 16.88
CA ASP A 69 -0.26 32.80 16.21
C ASP A 69 -0.39 32.36 14.74
N PRO A 70 0.17 33.11 13.77
CA PRO A 70 0.08 32.76 12.35
C PRO A 70 0.64 31.37 12.01
N GLY A 71 1.62 30.87 12.77
CA GLY A 71 2.20 29.54 12.59
C GLY A 71 1.33 28.40 13.15
N LEU A 72 0.30 28.71 13.93
CA LEU A 72 -0.68 27.75 14.46
C LEU A 72 -2.07 27.92 13.83
N GLU A 73 -2.31 29.05 13.16
CA GLU A 73 -3.62 29.42 12.66
C GLU A 73 -4.23 28.36 11.73
N GLU A 74 -3.44 27.77 10.82
CA GLU A 74 -3.90 26.68 9.94
C GLU A 74 -4.36 25.46 10.75
N ALA A 75 -3.58 25.03 11.73
CA ALA A 75 -3.87 23.87 12.56
C ALA A 75 -5.12 24.10 13.43
N VAL A 76 -5.19 25.25 14.10
CA VAL A 76 -6.33 25.65 14.94
C VAL A 76 -7.61 25.68 14.11
N LYS A 77 -7.60 26.37 12.96
CA LYS A 77 -8.79 26.48 12.10
C LYS A 77 -9.19 25.16 11.48
N SER A 78 -8.22 24.32 11.10
CA SER A 78 -8.50 22.97 10.58
C SER A 78 -9.15 22.07 11.61
N VAL A 79 -8.72 22.12 12.87
CA VAL A 79 -9.35 21.39 13.98
C VAL A 79 -10.78 21.88 14.23
N ILE A 80 -11.00 23.21 14.25
CA ILE A 80 -12.34 23.79 14.41
C ILE A 80 -13.27 23.39 13.27
N TYR A 81 -12.79 23.44 12.03
CA TYR A 81 -13.55 23.08 10.83
C TYR A 81 -13.93 21.60 10.82
N ALA A 82 -13.02 20.73 11.24
CA ALA A 82 -13.22 19.28 11.26
C ALA A 82 -14.10 18.80 12.40
N ALA A 83 -14.09 19.49 13.55
CA ALA A 83 -14.85 19.08 14.73
C ALA A 83 -16.31 18.66 14.41
N PRO A 84 -17.19 19.51 13.83
CA PRO A 84 -18.59 19.15 13.55
C PRO A 84 -18.79 18.05 12.51
N LYS A 85 -17.76 17.70 11.75
CA LYS A 85 -17.83 16.75 10.63
C LYS A 85 -17.22 15.39 10.95
N THR A 86 -16.65 15.24 12.14
CA THR A 86 -15.99 14.02 12.62
C THR A 86 -16.77 13.40 13.77
N GLU A 87 -16.57 12.10 14.00
CA GLU A 87 -17.24 11.35 15.07
C GLU A 87 -16.58 11.54 16.46
N ILE A 88 -15.47 12.27 16.52
CA ILE A 88 -14.66 12.47 17.74
C ILE A 88 -15.27 13.58 18.59
N LYS A 89 -15.91 13.21 19.70
CA LYS A 89 -16.60 14.15 20.59
C LYS A 89 -15.65 15.13 21.27
N GLU A 90 -14.42 14.71 21.52
CA GLU A 90 -13.37 15.50 22.15
C GLU A 90 -12.98 16.71 21.27
N LEU A 91 -13.05 16.57 19.93
CA LEU A 91 -12.83 17.71 19.03
C LEU A 91 -13.89 18.80 19.18
N GLN A 92 -15.12 18.46 19.59
CA GLN A 92 -16.14 19.46 19.93
C GLN A 92 -15.78 20.26 21.17
N VAL A 93 -15.19 19.58 22.16
CA VAL A 93 -14.73 20.23 23.38
C VAL A 93 -13.58 21.18 23.05
N VAL A 94 -12.60 20.73 22.25
CA VAL A 94 -11.49 21.58 21.77
C VAL A 94 -12.01 22.78 21.01
N ARG A 95 -12.98 22.61 20.11
CA ARG A 95 -13.63 23.73 19.40
C ARG A 95 -14.29 24.72 20.35
N THR A 96 -14.97 24.24 21.40
CA THR A 96 -15.59 25.10 22.40
C THR A 96 -14.55 25.94 23.14
N LEU A 97 -13.47 25.30 23.60
CA LEU A 97 -12.36 25.97 24.30
C LEU A 97 -11.67 27.01 23.41
N LEU A 98 -11.43 26.69 22.13
CA LEU A 98 -10.86 27.63 21.17
C LEU A 98 -11.81 28.81 20.88
N GLY A 99 -13.12 28.58 20.93
CA GLY A 99 -14.14 29.63 20.81
C GLY A 99 -14.21 30.55 22.03
N GLU A 100 -14.02 30.02 23.23
CA GLU A 100 -13.87 30.83 24.45
C GLU A 100 -12.58 31.68 24.40
N LYS A 101 -11.51 31.13 23.81
CA LYS A 101 -10.20 31.81 23.70
C LYS A 101 -10.17 32.92 22.65
N TYR A 102 -10.58 32.63 21.42
CA TYR A 102 -10.43 33.54 20.27
C TYR A 102 -11.75 34.22 19.84
N GLY A 103 -12.85 33.88 20.51
CA GLY A 103 -14.17 34.44 20.24
C GLY A 103 -14.96 33.69 19.18
N LYS A 104 -16.26 34.00 19.14
CA LYS A 104 -17.24 33.32 18.27
C LYS A 104 -17.02 33.60 16.79
N GLU A 105 -16.64 34.84 16.43
CA GLU A 105 -16.36 35.23 15.05
C GLU A 105 -15.19 34.42 14.44
N PHE A 106 -14.17 34.12 15.25
CA PHE A 106 -13.04 33.29 14.83
C PHE A 106 -13.48 31.86 14.50
N VAL A 107 -14.34 31.27 15.34
CA VAL A 107 -14.89 29.93 15.11
C VAL A 107 -15.79 29.92 13.89
N MET A 108 -16.64 30.94 13.70
CA MET A 108 -17.54 31.05 12.55
C MET A 108 -16.74 31.16 11.24
N THR A 109 -15.73 32.03 11.22
CA THR A 109 -14.78 32.18 10.10
C THR A 109 -14.11 30.86 9.75
N ALA A 110 -13.62 30.13 10.77
CA ALA A 110 -12.98 28.84 10.59
C ALA A 110 -13.95 27.76 10.09
N MET A 111 -15.19 27.76 10.57
CA MET A 111 -16.22 26.79 10.16
C MET A 111 -16.67 26.98 8.71
N GLU A 112 -16.82 28.23 8.28
CA GLU A 112 -17.18 28.58 6.91
C GLU A 112 -15.96 28.55 5.98
N ASN A 113 -14.75 28.50 6.55
CA ASN A 113 -13.49 28.67 5.84
C ASN A 113 -13.49 29.93 4.96
N SER A 114 -14.07 31.02 5.47
CA SER A 114 -14.30 32.25 4.69
C SER A 114 -13.01 33.03 4.40
N ASP A 115 -11.95 32.81 5.18
CA ASP A 115 -10.63 33.40 4.98
C ASP A 115 -9.64 32.47 4.27
N GLY A 116 -10.06 31.25 3.92
CA GLY A 116 -9.23 30.27 3.22
C GLY A 116 -8.03 29.76 4.02
N LYS A 117 -8.01 29.93 5.34
CA LYS A 117 -6.88 29.51 6.20
C LYS A 117 -6.99 28.09 6.74
N VAL A 118 -8.07 27.39 6.44
CA VAL A 118 -8.17 25.95 6.72
C VAL A 118 -7.34 25.18 5.70
N SER A 119 -6.66 24.12 6.16
CA SER A 119 -5.87 23.25 5.28
C SER A 119 -6.73 22.70 4.14
N GLU A 120 -6.28 22.92 2.89
CA GLU A 120 -6.98 22.44 1.69
C GLU A 120 -7.18 20.92 1.71
N LYS A 121 -6.22 20.17 2.27
CA LYS A 121 -6.31 18.71 2.44
C LYS A 121 -7.48 18.32 3.33
N VAL A 122 -7.66 19.02 4.45
CA VAL A 122 -8.76 18.78 5.39
C VAL A 122 -10.10 19.13 4.73
N VAL A 123 -10.19 20.27 4.05
CA VAL A 123 -11.40 20.69 3.33
C VAL A 123 -11.80 19.64 2.29
N ARG A 124 -10.84 19.19 1.46
CA ARG A 124 -11.10 18.20 0.41
C ARG A 124 -11.53 16.85 0.97
N LYS A 125 -10.90 16.35 2.04
CA LYS A 125 -11.25 15.07 2.65
C LYS A 125 -12.61 15.09 3.37
N LEU A 126 -12.99 16.23 3.94
CA LEU A 126 -14.29 16.44 4.58
C LEU A 126 -15.41 16.79 3.59
N SER A 127 -15.06 17.07 2.32
CA SER A 127 -16.05 17.34 1.29
C SER A 127 -16.79 16.05 0.93
N VAL A 128 -18.12 16.11 0.96
CA VAL A 128 -18.98 14.98 0.61
C VAL A 128 -19.15 14.98 -0.91
N THR A 129 -18.19 14.36 -1.60
CA THR A 129 -18.23 14.18 -3.05
C THR A 129 -18.23 12.68 -3.38
N PRO A 130 -19.10 12.21 -4.29
CA PRO A 130 -19.05 10.82 -4.75
C PRO A 130 -17.66 10.48 -5.32
N PRO A 131 -17.09 9.30 -4.98
CA PRO A 131 -15.86 8.82 -5.59
C PRO A 131 -16.00 8.69 -7.12
N LYS A 132 -14.93 8.94 -7.86
CA LYS A 132 -14.91 8.71 -9.31
C LYS A 132 -15.05 7.22 -9.62
N GLU A 133 -15.73 6.86 -10.71
CA GLU A 133 -15.90 5.46 -11.13
C GLU A 133 -14.57 4.71 -11.34
N GLU A 134 -13.55 5.42 -11.82
CA GLU A 134 -12.19 4.88 -11.97
C GLU A 134 -11.60 4.42 -10.62
N LEU A 135 -11.80 5.23 -9.56
CA LEU A 135 -11.35 4.90 -8.21
C LEU A 135 -12.12 3.72 -7.63
N VAL A 136 -13.44 3.67 -7.85
CA VAL A 136 -14.31 2.55 -7.47
C VAL A 136 -13.84 1.26 -8.12
N THR A 137 -13.58 1.29 -9.42
CA THR A 137 -13.11 0.12 -10.19
C THR A 137 -11.75 -0.34 -9.70
N GLY A 138 -10.78 0.57 -9.56
CA GLY A 138 -9.45 0.22 -9.05
C GLY A 138 -9.48 -0.35 -7.63
N TYR A 139 -10.36 0.14 -6.76
CA TYR A 139 -10.55 -0.45 -5.43
C TYR A 139 -11.07 -1.89 -5.48
N LEU A 140 -12.05 -2.16 -6.34
CA LEU A 140 -12.59 -3.51 -6.51
C LEU A 140 -11.55 -4.46 -7.10
N GLU A 141 -10.72 -4.00 -8.05
CA GLU A 141 -9.63 -4.78 -8.63
C GLU A 141 -8.59 -5.16 -7.59
N GLU A 142 -8.15 -4.21 -6.76
CA GLU A 142 -7.18 -4.49 -5.70
C GLU A 142 -7.76 -5.41 -4.62
N ILE A 143 -9.04 -5.29 -4.28
CA ILE A 143 -9.72 -6.23 -3.38
C ILE A 143 -9.79 -7.62 -4.02
N ALA A 144 -10.19 -7.73 -5.29
CA ALA A 144 -10.26 -9.01 -5.98
C ALA A 144 -8.89 -9.72 -6.01
N LYS A 145 -7.83 -8.97 -6.35
CA LYS A 145 -6.45 -9.45 -6.34
C LYS A 145 -5.98 -9.89 -4.96
N ALA A 146 -6.30 -9.13 -3.91
CA ALA A 146 -5.89 -9.44 -2.53
C ALA A 146 -6.55 -10.71 -1.97
N TYR A 147 -7.77 -11.03 -2.43
CA TYR A 147 -8.53 -12.20 -2.00
C TYR A 147 -8.58 -13.32 -3.06
N ASN A 148 -7.77 -13.24 -4.13
CA ASN A 148 -7.70 -14.21 -5.21
C ASN A 148 -9.05 -14.50 -5.90
N VAL A 149 -9.88 -13.47 -6.05
CA VAL A 149 -11.13 -13.54 -6.81
C VAL A 149 -10.85 -13.16 -8.26
N ASP A 150 -11.33 -13.98 -9.21
CA ASP A 150 -11.23 -13.71 -10.65
C ASP A 150 -12.22 -12.61 -11.07
N TRP A 151 -11.80 -11.35 -10.87
CA TRP A 151 -12.56 -10.17 -11.26
C TRP A 151 -11.63 -8.98 -11.56
N PRO A 152 -11.87 -8.20 -12.64
CA PRO A 152 -12.88 -8.40 -13.67
C PRO A 152 -12.58 -9.65 -14.50
N LYS A 153 -13.62 -10.43 -14.82
CA LYS A 153 -13.53 -11.59 -15.70
C LYS A 153 -13.15 -11.09 -17.09
N ARG A 154 -11.85 -10.97 -17.34
CA ARG A 154 -11.36 -10.72 -18.70
C ARG A 154 -11.77 -11.93 -19.53
N PRO A 155 -12.37 -11.74 -20.72
CA PRO A 155 -12.51 -12.86 -21.63
C PRO A 155 -11.12 -13.46 -21.80
N HIS A 156 -11.00 -14.77 -21.56
CA HIS A 156 -9.79 -15.50 -21.88
C HIS A 156 -9.49 -15.14 -23.33
N ALA A 157 -8.34 -14.51 -23.60
CA ALA A 157 -7.89 -14.40 -24.97
C ALA A 157 -7.91 -15.82 -25.52
N GLU A 158 -8.74 -16.06 -26.54
CA GLU A 158 -8.82 -17.35 -27.21
C GLU A 158 -7.38 -17.81 -27.47
N GLU A 159 -7.06 -19.03 -27.03
CA GLU A 159 -5.76 -19.61 -27.29
C GLU A 159 -5.46 -19.43 -28.79
N PRO A 160 -4.25 -18.95 -29.16
CA PRO A 160 -3.91 -18.81 -30.57
C PRO A 160 -4.22 -20.14 -31.25
N PRO A 161 -4.92 -20.15 -32.40
CA PRO A 161 -5.26 -21.40 -33.07
C PRO A 161 -3.98 -22.22 -33.25
N ASP A 162 -4.02 -23.48 -32.83
CA ASP A 162 -2.96 -24.46 -33.08
C ASP A 162 -2.66 -24.41 -34.57
N LEU A 163 -1.54 -23.77 -34.92
CA LEU A 163 -0.95 -23.92 -36.23
C LEU A 163 -0.47 -25.37 -36.24
N LEU A 164 -1.28 -26.25 -36.82
CA LEU A 164 -0.85 -27.58 -37.21
C LEU A 164 0.41 -27.38 -38.07
N ASP A 165 1.56 -27.79 -37.55
CA ASP A 165 2.77 -27.99 -38.33
C ASP A 165 2.45 -29.15 -39.29
N ASP A 166 1.99 -28.81 -40.49
CA ASP A 166 2.10 -29.70 -41.63
C ASP A 166 3.59 -29.74 -42.01
N ASP A 167 4.27 -30.75 -41.46
CA ASP A 167 5.54 -31.26 -41.96
C ASP A 167 5.36 -31.66 -43.44
N ASP A 168 5.84 -30.83 -44.36
CA ASP A 168 6.26 -31.29 -45.68
C ASP A 168 7.58 -30.61 -46.07
N GLU A 169 8.55 -31.48 -46.35
CA GLU A 169 9.95 -31.18 -46.62
C GLU A 169 10.19 -30.36 -47.90
N ASP A 170 11.35 -29.69 -47.86
CA ASP A 170 12.25 -29.39 -48.96
C ASP A 170 12.23 -28.02 -49.71
N SER A 171 13.38 -27.36 -49.53
CA SER A 171 14.11 -26.49 -50.46
C SER A 171 14.02 -24.96 -50.36
N PRO A 172 15.14 -24.25 -50.67
CA PRO A 172 15.59 -23.11 -49.87
C PRO A 172 15.52 -21.77 -50.62
N SER A 173 15.70 -20.69 -49.86
CA SER A 173 16.19 -19.39 -50.33
C SER A 173 15.27 -18.59 -51.26
N GLY A 174 14.68 -17.52 -50.71
CA GLY A 174 14.08 -16.45 -51.52
C GLY A 174 13.54 -15.31 -50.67
N GLY A 175 14.41 -14.43 -50.20
CA GLY A 175 13.99 -13.19 -49.53
C GLY A 175 13.18 -12.30 -50.48
N ILE A 176 11.99 -11.90 -50.05
CA ILE A 176 11.19 -10.86 -50.71
C ILE A 176 11.09 -9.68 -49.76
N GLY A 177 11.88 -8.64 -50.05
CA GLY A 177 11.85 -7.37 -49.35
C GLY A 177 10.57 -6.58 -49.64
N VAL A 178 9.83 -6.28 -48.58
CA VAL A 178 8.80 -5.23 -48.60
C VAL A 178 9.50 -3.89 -48.36
N ARG A 179 9.28 -2.98 -49.31
CA ARG A 179 9.93 -1.68 -49.45
C ARG A 179 9.02 -0.64 -48.79
N ILE A 180 9.53 0.09 -47.79
CA ILE A 180 8.85 1.28 -47.24
C ILE A 180 9.47 2.52 -47.94
N PRO A 181 8.69 3.45 -48.50
CA PRO A 181 9.25 4.59 -49.25
C PRO A 181 9.90 5.62 -48.32
N GLU A 182 11.11 6.07 -48.68
CA GLU A 182 11.82 7.19 -48.06
C GLU A 182 11.44 8.56 -48.66
N GLY A 183 11.54 9.60 -47.83
CA GLY A 183 11.95 10.95 -48.25
C GLY A 183 11.74 12.03 -47.17
N PRO A 184 12.55 13.13 -47.11
CA PRO A 184 13.90 13.32 -47.64
C PRO A 184 14.93 13.88 -46.61
N LEU A 185 16.14 13.31 -46.70
CA LEU A 185 17.51 13.79 -46.47
C LEU A 185 17.80 15.07 -45.64
N GLY A 186 18.72 14.87 -44.68
CA GLY A 186 19.62 15.91 -44.16
C GLY A 186 20.77 15.34 -43.30
N ASN A 187 21.87 14.93 -43.95
CA ASN A 187 23.22 14.68 -43.42
C ASN A 187 23.39 13.82 -42.16
N SER A 188 23.74 12.54 -42.34
CA SER A 188 24.07 11.65 -41.21
C SER A 188 25.06 10.52 -41.54
N SER A 189 26.24 10.86 -42.08
CA SER A 189 27.33 9.88 -42.28
C SER A 189 27.97 9.37 -40.96
N LYS A 190 27.60 9.93 -39.80
CA LYS A 190 27.91 9.37 -38.47
C LYS A 190 26.77 8.51 -37.89
N VAL A 191 25.50 8.85 -38.14
CA VAL A 191 24.35 8.12 -37.57
C VAL A 191 24.12 6.79 -38.30
N ALA A 192 24.44 6.72 -39.61
CA ALA A 192 24.31 5.48 -40.37
C ALA A 192 25.26 4.37 -39.86
N LYS A 193 26.48 4.72 -39.44
CA LYS A 193 27.42 3.75 -38.84
C LYS A 193 27.04 3.34 -37.42
N GLU A 194 26.47 4.25 -36.63
CA GLU A 194 25.99 3.91 -35.29
C GLU A 194 24.71 3.06 -35.32
N GLN A 195 23.79 3.27 -36.27
CA GLN A 195 22.58 2.45 -36.42
C GLN A 195 22.86 1.05 -36.99
N GLU A 196 23.88 0.88 -37.83
CA GLU A 196 24.28 -0.45 -38.34
C GLU A 196 24.96 -1.30 -37.25
N GLU A 197 25.74 -0.68 -36.36
CA GLU A 197 26.30 -1.35 -35.17
C GLU A 197 25.21 -1.67 -34.12
N LEU A 198 24.21 -0.78 -33.94
CA LEU A 198 23.11 -0.99 -32.98
C LEU A 198 22.12 -2.07 -33.44
N SER A 199 21.92 -2.23 -34.75
CA SER A 199 21.02 -3.25 -35.31
C SER A 199 21.64 -4.64 -35.39
N LYS A 200 22.98 -4.74 -35.29
CA LYS A 200 23.71 -6.01 -35.13
C LYS A 200 23.75 -6.50 -33.67
N ALA A 201 23.42 -5.64 -32.71
CA ALA A 201 23.30 -5.99 -31.30
C ALA A 201 21.87 -6.49 -31.01
N THR A 202 21.70 -7.81 -30.99
CA THR A 202 20.51 -8.41 -30.37
C THR A 202 20.51 -8.01 -28.88
N PRO A 203 19.46 -7.35 -28.35
CA PRO A 203 19.38 -7.11 -26.92
C PRO A 203 19.36 -8.48 -26.23
N PRO A 204 20.14 -8.69 -25.14
CA PRO A 204 20.18 -9.98 -24.48
C PRO A 204 18.77 -10.36 -24.06
N ARG A 205 18.29 -11.47 -24.62
CA ARG A 205 17.04 -12.16 -24.27
C ARG A 205 17.14 -12.81 -22.88
N THR A 206 17.63 -12.08 -21.89
CA THR A 206 17.69 -12.52 -20.48
C THR A 206 17.83 -11.29 -19.59
N ILE A 207 16.72 -10.71 -19.12
CA ILE A 207 16.72 -10.08 -17.80
C ILE A 207 16.80 -11.24 -16.81
N GLY A 208 18.04 -11.64 -16.56
CA GLY A 208 18.38 -12.97 -16.08
C GLY A 208 19.88 -13.10 -16.08
N GLY A 209 20.53 -12.23 -15.30
CA GLY A 209 21.84 -12.61 -14.74
C GLY A 209 21.70 -13.98 -14.06
N PRO A 210 22.79 -14.74 -13.85
CA PRO A 210 22.71 -16.09 -13.34
C PRO A 210 21.84 -16.07 -12.08
N SER A 211 20.61 -16.60 -12.20
CA SER A 211 19.78 -16.81 -11.02
C SER A 211 20.65 -17.65 -10.13
N SER A 212 20.95 -17.15 -8.94
CA SER A 212 21.61 -17.97 -7.93
C SER A 212 20.81 -19.27 -7.87
N PRO A 213 21.47 -20.44 -8.02
CA PRO A 213 20.74 -21.69 -8.11
C PRO A 213 19.93 -21.95 -6.83
N LEU A 214 20.28 -21.29 -5.72
CA LEU A 214 19.50 -21.26 -4.48
C LEU A 214 18.53 -20.07 -4.43
N THR A 215 17.25 -20.35 -4.19
CA THR A 215 16.20 -19.35 -3.94
C THR A 215 15.53 -19.60 -2.58
N VAL A 216 15.35 -18.54 -1.78
CA VAL A 216 14.63 -18.58 -0.48
C VAL A 216 13.31 -17.83 -0.62
N THR A 217 12.24 -18.40 -0.07
CA THR A 217 10.89 -17.83 -0.19
C THR A 217 10.74 -16.55 0.66
N PRO A 218 10.36 -15.39 0.09
CA PRO A 218 10.24 -14.13 0.82
C PRO A 218 9.06 -14.11 1.82
N PRO A 219 9.09 -13.27 2.86
CA PRO A 219 7.99 -13.11 3.83
C PRO A 219 6.72 -12.52 3.19
N ARG A 220 5.53 -12.87 3.70
CA ARG A 220 4.24 -12.29 3.29
C ARG A 220 3.76 -11.21 4.26
N MET A 221 2.98 -10.24 3.77
CA MET A 221 2.47 -9.09 4.56
C MET A 221 1.68 -9.43 5.84
N THR A 222 1.25 -10.68 6.02
CA THR A 222 0.49 -11.09 7.21
C THR A 222 1.25 -12.04 8.14
N THR A 223 2.40 -12.60 7.75
CA THR A 223 3.23 -13.44 8.64
C THR A 223 4.68 -13.57 8.15
N ASP A 224 5.61 -13.52 9.11
CA ASP A 224 7.01 -13.92 8.92
C ASP A 224 7.08 -15.41 8.54
N ASN A 225 7.97 -15.76 7.61
CA ASN A 225 8.00 -17.10 7.00
C ASN A 225 8.67 -18.09 7.96
N VAL A 226 7.91 -18.62 8.93
CA VAL A 226 8.42 -19.45 10.06
C VAL A 226 9.28 -20.64 9.60
N HIS A 227 9.07 -21.12 8.37
CA HIS A 227 9.92 -22.12 7.72
C HIS A 227 10.34 -21.65 6.31
N PRO A 228 11.48 -20.97 6.16
CA PRO A 228 11.97 -20.53 4.86
C PRO A 228 12.31 -21.75 3.99
N LYS A 229 11.55 -21.95 2.91
CA LYS A 229 11.80 -23.02 1.93
C LYS A 229 12.91 -22.60 0.97
N VAL A 230 13.94 -23.46 0.88
CA VAL A 230 15.11 -23.28 0.01
C VAL A 230 14.98 -24.23 -1.20
N THR A 231 14.95 -23.67 -2.40
CA THR A 231 14.87 -24.44 -3.65
C THR A 231 16.17 -24.32 -4.44
N LEU A 232 16.58 -25.42 -5.08
CA LEU A 232 17.69 -25.45 -6.02
C LEU A 232 17.17 -25.92 -7.39
N ASN A 233 17.21 -25.05 -8.41
CA ASN A 233 16.64 -25.33 -9.75
C ASN A 233 15.20 -25.88 -9.70
N SER A 234 14.34 -25.24 -8.90
CA SER A 234 12.94 -25.66 -8.64
C SER A 234 12.74 -26.98 -7.90
N LEU A 235 13.81 -27.60 -7.39
CA LEU A 235 13.74 -28.76 -6.50
C LEU A 235 13.90 -28.34 -5.03
N GLU A 236 12.99 -28.75 -4.16
CA GLU A 236 13.06 -28.43 -2.73
C GLU A 236 14.15 -29.26 -2.04
N LEU A 237 15.11 -28.56 -1.41
CA LEU A 237 16.16 -29.20 -0.63
C LEU A 237 15.64 -29.47 0.80
N LYS A 238 15.45 -30.75 1.13
CA LYS A 238 15.13 -31.17 2.50
C LYS A 238 16.43 -31.39 3.29
N PRO A 239 16.50 -30.97 4.56
CA PRO A 239 17.62 -31.29 5.44
C PRO A 239 17.80 -32.82 5.53
N ASN A 240 19.05 -33.28 5.56
CA ASN A 240 19.34 -34.69 5.80
C ASN A 240 19.20 -35.00 7.31
N LYS A 241 18.85 -36.25 7.69
CA LYS A 241 18.60 -36.67 9.09
C LYS A 241 19.73 -36.32 10.08
N LYS A 242 20.97 -36.17 9.59
CA LYS A 242 22.12 -35.75 10.41
C LYS A 242 22.11 -34.25 10.76
N MET A 243 21.51 -33.40 9.92
CA MET A 243 21.37 -31.96 10.15
C MET A 243 20.16 -31.63 11.05
N ASP A 244 19.05 -32.35 10.92
CA ASP A 244 17.91 -32.22 11.85
C ASP A 244 18.28 -32.61 13.28
N ALA A 245 19.10 -33.66 13.45
CA ALA A 245 19.62 -34.07 14.75
C ALA A 245 20.60 -33.04 15.37
N ALA A 246 21.22 -32.18 14.56
CA ALA A 246 22.07 -31.09 15.02
C ALA A 246 21.27 -29.83 15.37
N ALA A 247 20.20 -29.52 14.63
CA ALA A 247 19.27 -28.42 14.92
C ALA A 247 18.41 -28.67 16.17
N GLN A 248 18.12 -29.93 16.51
CA GLN A 248 17.39 -30.31 17.73
C GLN A 248 18.30 -30.43 18.98
N LYS A 249 19.62 -30.34 18.85
CA LYS A 249 20.51 -30.24 20.02
C LYS A 249 20.55 -28.80 20.51
N LYS A 250 20.01 -28.57 21.71
CA LYS A 250 20.13 -27.30 22.43
C LYS A 250 21.60 -26.81 22.42
N PRO A 251 21.85 -25.52 22.15
CA PRO A 251 23.21 -24.99 22.20
C PRO A 251 23.77 -25.19 23.62
N SER A 252 24.91 -25.87 23.72
CA SER A 252 25.66 -25.98 24.96
C SER A 252 26.11 -24.58 25.37
N THR A 253 25.72 -24.16 26.57
CA THR A 253 25.98 -22.87 27.23
C THR A 253 27.46 -22.67 27.61
N LYS A 254 28.37 -22.73 26.63
CA LYS A 254 29.77 -22.32 26.79
C LYS A 254 30.22 -21.46 25.61
N GLY A 255 29.59 -20.31 25.46
CA GLY A 255 30.10 -19.16 24.71
C GLY A 255 30.17 -17.94 25.65
N PRO A 256 31.17 -17.05 25.51
CA PRO A 256 31.36 -15.93 26.42
C PRO A 256 30.35 -14.83 26.08
N GLY A 257 29.16 -14.90 26.67
CA GLY A 257 28.11 -13.91 26.46
C GLY A 257 26.83 -14.27 27.18
N GLY A 258 26.70 -13.81 28.43
CA GLY A 258 25.43 -13.58 29.14
C GLY A 258 24.46 -14.75 29.29
N ASN A 259 24.33 -15.27 30.52
CA ASN A 259 23.22 -16.17 30.90
C ASN A 259 21.88 -15.46 30.70
N VAL A 260 21.13 -15.84 29.66
CA VAL A 260 19.69 -15.56 29.58
C VAL A 260 18.99 -16.47 30.60
N PRO A 261 18.29 -15.93 31.62
CA PRO A 261 17.62 -16.75 32.63
C PRO A 261 16.49 -17.57 32.02
N ASP A 262 16.34 -18.80 32.50
CA ASP A 262 15.32 -19.75 32.02
C ASP A 262 13.91 -19.21 32.30
N ILE A 263 12.97 -19.45 31.38
CA ILE A 263 11.63 -18.84 31.37
C ILE A 263 10.83 -19.19 32.64
N ASN A 264 11.06 -20.38 33.20
CA ASN A 264 10.49 -20.83 34.47
C ASN A 264 10.98 -20.02 35.69
N GLU A 265 12.19 -19.47 35.65
CA GLU A 265 12.72 -18.62 36.73
C GLU A 265 12.10 -17.21 36.68
N LEU A 266 11.87 -16.70 35.46
CA LEU A 266 11.19 -15.43 35.24
C LEU A 266 9.72 -15.49 35.70
N GLU A 267 8.98 -16.56 35.38
CA GLU A 267 7.60 -16.73 35.85
C GLU A 267 7.48 -16.74 37.38
N ARG A 268 8.41 -17.40 38.08
CA ARG A 268 8.45 -17.38 39.55
C ARG A 268 8.74 -15.99 40.12
N ARG A 269 9.63 -15.23 39.48
CA ARG A 269 9.94 -13.84 39.91
C ARG A 269 8.76 -12.90 39.68
N PHE A 270 8.04 -13.04 38.57
CA PHE A 270 6.83 -12.25 38.31
C PHE A 270 5.68 -12.60 39.27
N ALA A 271 5.54 -13.87 39.64
CA ALA A 271 4.54 -14.29 40.64
C ALA A 271 4.84 -13.72 42.05
N ALA A 272 6.12 -13.58 42.41
CA ALA A 272 6.53 -13.03 43.71
C ALA A 272 6.32 -11.51 43.82
N LEU A 273 6.21 -10.79 42.71
CA LEU A 273 6.01 -9.33 42.68
C LEU A 273 4.52 -8.91 42.74
N LYS A 274 3.60 -9.87 42.67
CA LYS A 274 2.14 -9.64 42.69
C LYS A 274 1.52 -9.81 44.09
N ARG A 275 2.32 -9.76 45.15
CA ARG A 275 1.85 -9.87 46.53
C ARG A 275 2.20 -8.63 47.34
#